data_AF-A0A1V2N739-F1
#
_entry.id   AF-A0A1V2N739-F1
#
_cell.length_a   1.000
_cell.length_b   1.000
_cell.length_c   1.000
_cell.angle_alpha   90.00
_cell.angle_beta   90.00
_cell.angle_gamma   90.00
#
_symmetry.space_group_name_H-M   'P 1'
#
loop_
_entity.id
_entity.type
_entity.pdbx_description
1 polymer ?
#
loop_
_entity_poly.entity_id
_entity_poly.type
_entity_poly.pdbx_seq_one_letter_code
_entity_poly.pdbx_strand_id
1 'polypeptide(L)'
;MDIKKLGLISTVVMLSVTVSLGGCDLFKSPEQLKAEKIARLDRIWEEKLRKSDEASAKLKESRKHKYELLHKYKKEFENNEFVPGLKEAAEEEWAIEKEADKASDEENKVWDKLSPYLPHHEFDTRN
;
A
#
# COMPACT_ATOMS: atom_id res chain seq x y z
N MET A 1 -1.62 -50.58 46.58
CA MET A 1 -0.75 -49.60 45.90
C MET A 1 -1.43 -49.25 44.58
N ASP A 2 -2.24 -48.20 44.59
CA ASP A 2 -3.16 -47.80 43.52
C ASP A 2 -2.45 -46.91 42.48
N ILE A 3 -2.09 -47.49 41.34
CA ILE A 3 -1.38 -46.79 40.25
C ILE A 3 -2.33 -46.46 39.08
N LYS A 4 -3.66 -46.47 39.28
CA LYS A 4 -4.63 -46.33 38.18
C LYS A 4 -5.26 -44.94 37.98
N LYS A 5 -4.75 -43.86 38.59
CA LYS A 5 -5.37 -42.52 38.47
C LYS A 5 -4.56 -41.42 37.76
N LEU A 6 -3.31 -41.67 37.35
CA LEU A 6 -2.44 -40.61 36.80
C LEU A 6 -2.40 -40.53 35.27
N GLY A 7 -2.91 -41.53 34.53
CA GLY A 7 -2.80 -41.59 33.07
C GLY A 7 -3.81 -40.75 32.27
N LEU A 8 -4.91 -40.30 32.89
CA LEU A 8 -6.02 -39.64 32.19
C LEU A 8 -5.91 -38.10 32.15
N ILE A 9 -5.21 -37.51 33.12
CA ILE A 9 -5.05 -36.04 33.21
C ILE A 9 -4.07 -35.54 32.14
N SER A 10 -3.06 -36.35 31.79
CA SER A 10 -2.00 -35.97 30.84
C SER A 10 -2.52 -35.78 29.41
N THR A 11 -3.46 -36.61 28.96
CA THR A 11 -4.01 -36.56 27.60
C THR A 11 -4.99 -35.40 27.39
N VAL A 12 -5.78 -35.05 28.42
CA VAL A 12 -6.73 -33.91 28.34
C VAL A 12 -5.98 -32.57 28.33
N VAL A 13 -4.87 -32.46 29.07
CA VAL A 13 -4.05 -31.24 29.08
C VAL A 13 -3.33 -31.05 27.73
N MET A 14 -2.80 -32.12 27.11
CA MET A 14 -2.18 -32.00 25.78
C MET A 14 -3.16 -31.64 24.65
N LEU A 15 -4.41 -32.14 24.71
CA LEU A 15 -5.47 -31.73 23.77
C LEU A 15 -5.90 -30.27 23.99
N SER A 16 -5.92 -29.79 25.24
CA SER A 16 -6.30 -28.40 25.54
C SER A 16 -5.25 -27.39 25.06
N VAL A 17 -3.97 -27.75 25.09
CA VAL A 17 -2.86 -26.89 24.63
C VAL A 17 -2.79 -26.82 23.09
N THR A 18 -3.14 -27.89 22.38
CA THR A 18 -3.18 -27.89 20.91
C THR A 18 -4.38 -27.12 20.35
N VAL A 19 -5.53 -27.16 21.02
CA VAL A 19 -6.67 -26.28 20.67
C VAL A 19 -6.33 -24.80 20.96
N SER A 20 -5.53 -24.52 21.99
CA SER A 20 -5.17 -23.14 22.36
C SER A 20 -4.14 -22.48 21.43
N LEU A 21 -3.29 -23.26 20.75
CA LEU A 21 -2.30 -22.74 19.80
C LEU A 21 -2.81 -22.67 18.33
N GLY A 22 -3.83 -23.46 17.97
CA GLY A 22 -4.52 -23.37 16.68
C GLY A 22 -5.85 -22.58 16.70
N GLY A 23 -6.35 -22.23 17.89
CA GLY A 23 -7.74 -21.82 18.11
C GLY A 23 -8.11 -20.38 17.78
N CYS A 24 -7.15 -19.49 17.46
CA CYS A 24 -7.52 -18.10 17.17
C CYS A 24 -8.24 -17.93 15.83
N ASP A 25 -7.99 -18.79 14.83
CA ASP A 25 -8.65 -18.71 13.52
C ASP A 25 -9.79 -19.73 13.33
N LEU A 26 -9.80 -20.82 14.11
CA LEU A 26 -10.76 -21.92 13.94
C LEU A 26 -12.20 -21.61 14.40
N PHE A 27 -12.38 -20.59 15.24
CA PHE A 27 -13.70 -20.18 15.76
C PHE A 27 -14.22 -18.88 15.15
N LYS A 28 -13.50 -18.28 14.19
CA LYS A 28 -13.97 -17.07 13.54
C LYS A 28 -15.09 -17.39 12.56
N SER A 29 -16.15 -16.60 12.60
CA SER A 29 -17.20 -16.71 11.59
C SER A 29 -16.64 -16.24 10.23
N PRO A 30 -17.21 -16.71 9.11
CA PRO A 30 -16.86 -16.21 7.78
C PRO A 30 -16.93 -14.68 7.67
N GLU A 31 -17.85 -14.04 8.39
CA GLU A 31 -17.99 -12.58 8.47
C GLU A 31 -16.81 -11.93 9.17
N GLN A 32 -16.34 -12.50 10.30
CA GLN A 32 -15.16 -12.01 11.01
C GLN A 32 -13.90 -12.12 10.14
N LEU A 33 -13.72 -13.24 9.43
CA LEU A 33 -12.60 -13.42 8.50
C LEU A 33 -12.64 -12.40 7.34
N LYS A 34 -13.83 -12.09 6.81
CA LYS A 34 -14.00 -11.05 5.79
C LYS A 34 -13.67 -9.67 6.35
N ALA A 35 -14.16 -9.32 7.53
CA ALA A 35 -13.89 -8.03 8.16
C ALA A 35 -12.40 -7.83 8.44
N GLU A 36 -11.70 -8.85 8.97
CA GLU A 36 -10.26 -8.80 9.18
C GLU A 36 -9.48 -8.66 7.87
N LYS A 37 -9.90 -9.35 6.80
CA LYS A 37 -9.30 -9.23 5.48
C LYS A 37 -9.44 -7.81 4.92
N ILE A 38 -10.62 -7.21 5.07
CA ILE A 38 -10.88 -5.82 4.65
C ILE A 38 -10.00 -4.86 5.45
N ALA A 39 -10.02 -4.94 6.78
CA ALA A 39 -9.20 -4.07 7.64
C ALA A 39 -7.69 -4.20 7.34
N ARG A 40 -7.22 -5.42 7.02
CA ARG A 40 -5.84 -5.65 6.60
C ARG A 40 -5.53 -4.98 5.26
N LEU A 41 -6.40 -5.13 4.27
CA LEU A 41 -6.22 -4.52 2.94
C LEU A 41 -6.28 -3.00 3.02
N ASP A 42 -7.19 -2.46 3.82
CA ASP A 42 -7.37 -1.04 4.08
C ASP A 42 -6.09 -0.41 4.65
N ARG A 43 -5.55 -1.00 5.73
CA ARG A 43 -4.28 -0.54 6.32
C ARG A 43 -3.10 -0.62 5.33
N ILE A 44 -3.04 -1.67 4.51
CA ILE A 44 -1.99 -1.80 3.50
C ILE A 44 -2.16 -0.72 2.43
N TRP A 45 -3.40 -0.45 2.02
CA TRP A 45 -3.72 0.58 1.03
C TRP A 45 -3.34 1.96 1.54
N GLU A 46 -3.70 2.33 2.78
CA GLU A 46 -3.29 3.60 3.40
C GLU A 46 -1.77 3.79 3.41
N GLU A 47 -1.01 2.73 3.73
CA GLU A 47 0.46 2.81 3.71
C GLU A 47 1.00 3.06 2.29
N LYS A 48 0.40 2.42 1.28
CA LYS A 48 0.79 2.58 -0.13
C LYS A 48 0.37 3.93 -0.68
N LEU A 49 -0.83 4.39 -0.36
CA LEU A 49 -1.34 5.72 -0.69
C LEU A 49 -0.39 6.79 -0.16
N ARG A 50 0.02 6.72 1.12
CA ARG A 50 0.98 7.67 1.68
C ARG A 50 2.30 7.71 0.90
N LYS A 51 2.83 6.55 0.49
CA LYS A 51 4.07 6.48 -0.30
C LYS A 51 3.88 7.04 -1.72
N SER A 52 2.73 6.78 -2.32
CA SER A 52 2.29 7.34 -3.60
C SER A 52 2.25 8.88 -3.53
N ASP A 53 1.61 9.41 -2.50
CA ASP A 53 1.53 10.86 -2.23
C ASP A 53 2.92 11.49 -2.01
N GLU A 54 3.78 10.85 -1.22
CA GLU A 54 5.15 11.32 -0.99
C GLU A 54 5.99 11.34 -2.27
N ALA A 55 5.88 10.31 -3.11
CA ALA A 55 6.57 10.25 -4.39
C ALA A 55 6.03 11.30 -5.39
N SER A 56 4.70 11.48 -5.43
CA SER A 56 4.03 12.49 -6.24
C SER A 56 4.44 13.91 -5.85
N ALA A 57 4.55 14.18 -4.54
CA ALA A 57 5.03 15.46 -4.03
C ALA A 57 6.46 15.76 -4.49
N LYS A 58 7.38 14.78 -4.39
CA LYS A 58 8.76 14.92 -4.88
C LYS A 58 8.80 15.16 -6.39
N LEU A 59 8.00 14.44 -7.16
CA LEU A 59 7.91 14.64 -8.61
C LEU A 59 7.45 16.06 -8.96
N LYS A 60 6.48 16.60 -8.21
CA LYS A 60 6.01 17.97 -8.38
C LYS A 60 7.09 19.00 -8.08
N GLU A 61 7.89 18.78 -7.02
CA GLU A 61 9.03 19.65 -6.69
C GLU A 61 10.12 19.60 -7.76
N SER A 62 10.49 18.40 -8.24
CA SER A 62 11.47 18.22 -9.32
C SER A 62 11.02 18.89 -10.62
N ARG A 63 9.76 18.69 -11.03
CA ARG A 63 9.16 19.37 -12.19
C ARG A 63 9.22 20.89 -12.03
N LYS A 64 8.90 21.41 -10.84
CA LYS A 64 8.98 22.85 -10.56
C LYS A 64 10.41 23.37 -10.75
N HIS A 65 11.41 22.66 -10.23
CA HIS A 65 12.81 23.02 -10.40
C HIS A 65 13.22 23.07 -11.88
N LYS A 66 12.84 22.05 -12.66
CA LYS A 66 13.08 22.04 -14.12
C LYS A 66 12.43 23.23 -14.83
N TYR A 67 11.18 23.56 -14.48
CA TYR A 67 10.48 24.71 -15.05
C TYR A 67 11.12 26.04 -14.65
N GLU A 68 11.62 26.18 -13.42
CA GLU A 68 12.35 27.36 -12.98
C GLU A 68 13.64 27.57 -13.80
N LEU A 69 14.37 26.48 -14.09
CA LEU A 69 15.54 26.53 -14.97
C LEU A 69 15.16 26.95 -16.40
N LEU A 70 14.13 26.35 -16.98
CA LEU A 70 13.62 26.71 -18.31
C LEU A 70 13.17 28.17 -18.38
N HIS A 71 12.50 28.67 -17.33
CA HIS A 71 12.06 30.06 -17.27
C HIS A 71 13.25 31.02 -17.15
N LYS A 72 14.26 30.67 -16.32
CA LYS A 72 15.47 31.48 -16.13
C LYS A 72 16.29 31.60 -17.40
N TYR A 73 16.45 30.50 -18.14
CA TYR A 73 17.24 30.41 -19.37
C TYR A 73 16.36 30.36 -20.62
N LYS A 74 15.21 31.03 -20.59
CA LYS A 74 14.21 30.95 -21.65
C LYS A 74 14.79 31.35 -23.02
N LYS A 75 15.60 32.41 -23.07
CA LYS A 75 16.18 32.92 -24.32
C LYS A 75 17.20 31.94 -24.89
N GLU A 76 18.06 31.41 -24.03
CA GLU A 76 19.07 30.42 -24.37
C GLU A 76 18.38 29.15 -24.89
N PHE A 77 17.34 28.67 -24.20
CA PHE A 77 16.55 27.53 -24.63
C PHE A 77 15.86 27.76 -25.99
N GLU A 78 15.21 28.92 -26.18
CA GLU A 78 14.55 29.28 -27.46
C GLU A 78 15.55 29.41 -28.62
N ASN A 79 16.78 29.84 -28.33
CA ASN A 79 17.87 29.91 -29.31
C ASN A 79 18.59 28.57 -29.53
N ASN A 80 18.15 27.48 -28.88
CA ASN A 80 18.84 26.18 -28.85
C ASN A 80 20.28 26.24 -28.31
N GLU A 81 20.55 27.18 -27.42
CA GLU A 81 21.81 27.31 -26.70
C GLU A 81 21.83 26.43 -25.44
N PHE A 82 23.02 26.23 -24.88
CA PHE A 82 23.21 25.42 -23.69
C PHE A 82 22.49 26.03 -22.48
N VAL A 83 21.65 25.22 -21.81
CA VAL A 83 21.02 25.57 -20.54
C VAL A 83 21.71 24.79 -19.41
N PRO A 84 22.46 25.48 -18.52
CA PRO A 84 23.12 24.82 -17.40
C PRO A 84 22.12 24.12 -16.46
N GLY A 85 22.37 22.86 -16.10
CA GLY A 85 21.58 22.11 -15.12
C GLY A 85 20.27 21.52 -15.66
N LEU A 86 19.86 21.85 -16.89
CA LEU A 86 18.59 21.38 -17.45
C LEU A 86 18.61 19.88 -17.74
N LYS A 87 19.75 19.37 -18.22
CA LYS A 87 19.92 17.94 -18.50
C LYS A 87 19.85 17.13 -17.21
N GLU A 88 20.59 17.57 -16.20
CA GLU A 88 20.62 16.95 -14.88
C GLU A 88 19.22 16.96 -14.24
N ALA A 89 18.52 18.10 -14.28
CA ALA A 89 17.15 18.20 -13.77
C ALA A 89 16.15 17.30 -14.51
N ALA A 90 16.31 17.11 -15.83
CA ALA A 90 15.47 16.21 -16.61
C ALA A 90 15.75 14.72 -16.29
N GLU A 91 17.01 14.35 -16.10
CA GLU A 91 17.39 13.00 -15.68
C GLU A 91 16.90 12.68 -14.26
N GLU A 92 17.00 13.65 -13.35
CA GLU A 92 16.47 13.54 -11.98
C GLU A 92 14.93 13.38 -11.99
N GLU A 93 14.21 14.22 -12.72
CA GLU A 93 12.75 14.13 -12.85
C GLU A 93 12.33 12.75 -13.37
N TRP A 94 13.02 12.24 -14.39
CA TRP A 94 12.70 10.93 -14.96
C TRP A 94 12.93 9.78 -13.98
N ALA A 95 13.98 9.85 -13.14
CA ALA A 95 14.22 8.86 -12.10
C ALA A 95 13.10 8.90 -11.03
N ILE A 96 12.71 10.11 -10.60
CA ILE A 96 11.64 10.30 -9.61
C ILE A 96 10.28 9.87 -10.17
N GLU A 97 10.00 10.16 -11.44
CA GLU A 97 8.76 9.76 -12.13
C GLU A 97 8.58 8.25 -12.11
N LYS A 98 9.64 7.49 -12.41
CA LYS A 98 9.60 6.02 -12.29
C LYS A 98 9.29 5.51 -10.89
N GLU A 99 9.80 6.18 -9.86
CA GLU A 99 9.49 5.83 -8.48
C GLU A 99 8.03 6.15 -8.14
N ALA A 100 7.52 7.29 -8.60
CA ALA A 100 6.12 7.68 -8.42
C ALA A 100 5.17 6.74 -9.15
N ASP A 101 5.46 6.37 -10.39
CA ASP A 101 4.69 5.41 -11.18
C ASP A 101 4.65 4.05 -10.46
N LYS A 102 5.79 3.58 -9.96
CA LYS A 102 5.84 2.32 -9.21
C LYS A 102 5.03 2.38 -7.91
N ALA A 103 5.08 3.50 -7.18
CA ALA A 103 4.32 3.66 -5.95
C ALA A 103 2.81 3.67 -6.21
N SER A 104 2.39 4.38 -7.27
CA SER A 104 1.01 4.40 -7.76
C SER A 104 0.53 3.02 -8.21
N ASP A 105 1.35 2.27 -8.97
CA ASP A 105 1.05 0.90 -9.37
C ASP A 105 0.85 -0.03 -8.15
N GLU A 106 1.68 0.12 -7.12
CA GLU A 106 1.57 -0.66 -5.89
C GLU A 106 0.32 -0.30 -5.08
N GLU A 107 -0.04 0.98 -5.01
CA GLU A 107 -1.28 1.45 -4.40
C GLU A 107 -2.51 0.88 -5.13
N ASN A 108 -2.57 1.05 -6.46
CA ASN A 108 -3.68 0.59 -7.29
C ASN A 108 -3.88 -0.92 -7.18
N LYS A 109 -2.80 -1.72 -7.15
CA LYS A 109 -2.89 -3.17 -6.93
C LYS A 109 -3.54 -3.58 -5.62
N VAL A 110 -3.45 -2.74 -4.58
CA VAL A 110 -4.12 -2.98 -3.30
C VAL A 110 -5.55 -2.47 -3.36
N TRP A 111 -5.77 -1.30 -3.96
CA TRP A 111 -7.10 -0.74 -4.20
C TRP A 111 -8.00 -1.68 -5.02
N ASP A 112 -7.49 -2.28 -6.09
CA ASP A 112 -8.22 -3.25 -6.91
C ASP A 112 -8.68 -4.48 -6.11
N LYS A 113 -7.94 -4.82 -5.05
CA LYS A 113 -8.31 -5.92 -4.14
C LYS A 113 -9.27 -5.46 -3.06
N LEU A 114 -9.20 -4.20 -2.62
CA LEU A 114 -10.02 -3.64 -1.54
C LEU A 114 -11.39 -3.18 -2.04
N SER A 115 -11.43 -2.50 -3.19
CA SER A 115 -12.61 -1.85 -3.75
C SER A 115 -13.85 -2.75 -3.90
N PRO A 116 -13.75 -4.06 -4.22
CA PRO A 116 -14.94 -4.92 -4.32
C PRO A 116 -15.64 -5.17 -2.97
N TYR A 117 -14.97 -4.88 -1.85
CA TYR A 117 -15.55 -5.04 -0.50
C TYR A 117 -16.10 -3.74 0.06
N LEU A 118 -15.79 -2.59 -0.56
CA LEU A 118 -16.29 -1.31 -0.13
C LEU A 118 -17.71 -1.12 -0.69
N PRO A 119 -18.59 -0.40 0.03
CA PRO A 119 -19.89 -0.04 -0.52
C PRO A 119 -19.65 0.74 -1.81
N HIS A 120 -20.07 0.18 -2.95
CA HIS A 120 -20.26 1.00 -4.12
C HIS A 120 -21.34 2.00 -3.74
N HIS A 121 -21.01 3.29 -3.74
CA HIS A 121 -22.04 4.30 -3.86
C HIS A 121 -22.73 3.98 -5.19
N GLU A 122 -23.87 3.29 -5.12
CA GLU A 122 -24.84 3.29 -6.19
C GLU A 122 -25.15 4.77 -6.40
N PHE A 123 -24.49 5.39 -7.38
CA PHE A 123 -25.01 6.59 -7.98
C PHE A 123 -26.36 6.16 -8.56
N ASP A 124 -27.41 6.44 -7.79
CA ASP A 124 -28.81 6.26 -8.13
C ASP A 124 -29.04 6.93 -9.49
N THR A 125 -28.94 6.15 -10.57
CA THR A 125 -29.20 6.58 -11.95
C THR A 125 -30.69 6.50 -12.25
N ARG A 126 -31.52 6.95 -11.29
CA ARG A 126 -32.93 7.26 -11.54
C ARG A 126 -33.02 8.62 -12.21
N ASN A 127 -32.85 8.62 -13.53
CA ASN A 127 -33.49 9.57 -14.43
C ASN A 127 -34.97 9.23 -14.58
#